data_AF-A0A2K9A1A9-F1
#
_entry.id   AF-A0A2K9A1A9-F1
#
_cell.length_a   1.000
_cell.length_b   1.000
_cell.length_c   1.000
_cell.angle_alpha   90.00
_cell.angle_beta   90.00
_cell.angle_gamma   90.00
#
_symmetry.space_group_name_H-M   'P 1'
#
loop_
_entity.id
_entity.type
_entity.pdbx_description
1 polymer ?
#
loop_
_entity_poly.entity_id
_entity_poly.type
_entity_poly.pdbx_seq_one_letter_code
_entity_poly.pdbx_strand_id
1 'polypeptide(L)'
;MSLFGRRQRGLLSLIRYKRFVEKREEDRQEGRSFLRLEKEDRPYVENPNDQWEHIYQRNMVKLALMVLVYAFSEDDDQISRKEYALVKSFFKMNRKYLFKEDYDEIKNLFQTKLSKHEFLDYLEQKEYEASSLNDAIEKASSLLRSSGKYLLVVDELKQAFNEK
;
A
#
# COMPACT_ATOMS: atom_id res chain seq x y z
N MET A 1 45.43 -16.74 -25.52
CA MET A 1 44.19 -15.94 -25.59
C MET A 1 42.98 -16.86 -25.41
N SER A 2 42.31 -16.80 -24.26
CA SER A 2 41.12 -17.64 -23.98
C SER A 2 39.86 -17.00 -24.56
N LEU A 3 39.33 -17.59 -25.64
CA LEU A 3 38.09 -17.20 -26.32
C LEU A 3 36.81 -17.68 -25.58
N PHE A 4 36.94 -18.32 -24.42
CA PHE A 4 35.81 -18.90 -23.69
C PHE A 4 35.08 -17.92 -22.75
N GLY A 5 35.67 -16.76 -22.45
CA GLY A 5 35.07 -15.78 -21.53
C GLY A 5 33.95 -14.90 -22.10
N ARG A 6 33.76 -14.87 -23.44
CA ARG A 6 32.77 -13.98 -24.08
C ARG A 6 31.36 -14.59 -24.22
N ARG A 7 31.23 -15.93 -24.32
CA ARG A 7 29.92 -16.60 -24.53
C ARG A 7 29.08 -16.74 -23.26
N GLN A 8 29.72 -16.89 -22.09
CA GLN A 8 29.00 -17.02 -20.82
C GLN A 8 28.30 -15.72 -20.38
N ARG A 9 28.86 -14.55 -20.75
CA ARG A 9 28.25 -13.24 -20.46
C ARG A 9 26.92 -13.03 -21.21
N GLY A 10 26.82 -13.54 -22.44
CA GLY A 10 25.59 -13.49 -23.25
C GLY A 10 24.49 -14.42 -22.74
N LEU A 11 24.87 -15.62 -22.25
CA LEU A 11 23.93 -16.55 -21.61
C LEU A 11 23.39 -15.98 -20.29
N LEU A 12 24.23 -15.37 -19.46
CA LEU A 12 23.79 -14.73 -18.22
C LEU A 12 22.95 -13.46 -18.45
N SER A 13 23.18 -12.71 -19.53
CA SER A 13 22.32 -11.59 -19.91
C SER A 13 20.97 -12.08 -20.45
N LEU A 14 20.96 -13.16 -21.24
CA LEU A 14 19.73 -13.82 -21.70
C LEU A 14 18.92 -14.43 -20.56
N ILE A 15 19.57 -15.09 -19.59
CA ILE A 15 18.90 -15.62 -18.40
C ILE A 15 18.31 -14.47 -17.57
N ARG A 16 19.03 -13.36 -17.38
CA ARG A 16 18.52 -12.18 -16.67
C ARG A 16 17.38 -11.51 -17.41
N TYR A 17 17.47 -11.40 -18.74
CA TYR A 17 16.42 -10.83 -19.56
C TYR A 17 15.16 -11.70 -19.56
N LYS A 18 15.32 -13.02 -19.66
CA LYS A 18 14.21 -13.98 -19.57
C LYS A 18 13.53 -13.92 -18.20
N ARG A 19 14.31 -13.90 -17.10
CA ARG A 19 13.80 -13.65 -15.75
C ARG A 19 13.11 -12.30 -15.61
N PHE A 20 13.58 -11.27 -16.32
CA PHE A 20 12.97 -9.94 -16.30
C PHE A 20 11.63 -9.92 -17.05
N VAL A 21 11.52 -10.59 -18.19
CA VAL A 21 10.27 -10.72 -18.95
C VAL A 21 9.26 -11.57 -18.18
N GLU A 22 9.69 -12.73 -17.65
CA GLU A 22 8.87 -13.60 -16.79
C GLU A 22 8.38 -12.85 -15.56
N LYS A 23 9.23 -12.07 -14.89
CA LYS A 23 8.82 -11.25 -13.74
C LYS A 23 7.88 -10.11 -14.15
N ARG A 24 7.99 -9.54 -15.35
CA ARG A 24 7.10 -8.49 -15.84
C ARG A 24 5.75 -9.05 -16.25
N GLU A 25 5.72 -10.26 -16.79
CA GLU A 25 4.51 -11.03 -17.05
C GLU A 25 3.88 -11.55 -15.76
N GLU A 26 4.67 -11.95 -14.77
CA GLU A 26 4.23 -12.22 -13.39
C GLU A 26 3.69 -10.95 -12.75
N ASP A 27 4.34 -9.80 -12.82
CA ASP A 27 3.85 -8.53 -12.25
C ASP A 27 2.53 -8.10 -12.95
N ARG A 28 2.40 -8.32 -14.27
CA ARG A 28 1.15 -8.10 -15.04
C ARG A 28 0.07 -9.13 -14.72
N GLN A 29 0.46 -10.38 -14.55
CA GLN A 29 -0.40 -11.45 -14.07
C GLN A 29 -0.73 -11.27 -12.60
N GLU A 30 0.10 -10.63 -11.77
CA GLU A 30 -0.08 -10.28 -10.34
C GLU A 30 -1.01 -9.08 -10.20
N GLY A 31 -0.99 -8.13 -11.13
CA GLY A 31 -2.10 -7.20 -11.31
C GLY A 31 -3.45 -7.90 -11.54
N ARG A 32 -3.43 -9.15 -12.06
CA ARG A 32 -4.58 -10.06 -12.24
C ARG A 32 -4.66 -11.22 -11.20
N SER A 33 -3.60 -11.53 -10.45
CA SER A 33 -3.43 -12.69 -9.56
C SER A 33 -3.23 -12.28 -8.10
N PHE A 34 -3.33 -10.98 -7.82
CA PHE A 34 -3.82 -10.46 -6.55
C PHE A 34 -5.13 -11.17 -6.10
N LEU A 35 -5.90 -11.71 -7.07
CA LEU A 35 -7.33 -12.00 -7.01
C LEU A 35 -7.76 -13.47 -6.81
N ARG A 36 -6.91 -14.39 -6.34
CA ARG A 36 -7.37 -15.77 -5.99
C ARG A 36 -7.09 -16.11 -4.54
N LEU A 37 -7.74 -15.38 -3.65
CA LEU A 37 -7.87 -15.78 -2.26
C LEU A 37 -9.32 -15.49 -1.87
N GLU A 38 -10.14 -16.54 -1.84
CA GLU A 38 -11.49 -16.53 -1.28
C GLU A 38 -11.44 -15.76 0.06
N LYS A 39 -12.24 -14.71 0.17
CA LYS A 39 -12.37 -13.91 1.39
C LYS A 39 -13.85 -13.84 1.71
N GLU A 40 -14.18 -14.13 2.96
CA GLU A 40 -15.51 -13.96 3.54
C GLU A 40 -15.95 -12.51 3.46
N ASP A 41 -17.21 -12.30 3.09
CA ASP A 41 -17.79 -10.96 2.90
C ASP A 41 -17.86 -10.16 4.21
N ARG A 42 -17.83 -10.83 5.39
CA ARG A 42 -17.74 -10.20 6.71
C ARG A 42 -17.09 -11.19 7.71
N PRO A 43 -16.24 -10.72 8.65
CA PRO A 43 -15.78 -11.54 9.76
C PRO A 43 -16.99 -11.96 10.59
N TYR A 44 -17.11 -13.26 10.86
CA TYR A 44 -18.02 -13.74 11.89
C TYR A 44 -17.54 -13.20 13.23
N VAL A 45 -18.36 -12.37 13.89
CA VAL A 45 -18.04 -11.81 15.21
C VAL A 45 -19.00 -12.40 16.23
N GLU A 46 -18.48 -13.28 17.09
CA GLU A 46 -19.26 -14.01 18.10
C GLU A 46 -19.64 -13.11 19.29
N ASN A 47 -18.80 -12.11 19.60
CA ASN A 47 -19.01 -11.15 20.68
C ASN A 47 -19.25 -9.73 20.13
N PRO A 48 -20.38 -9.07 20.46
CA PRO A 48 -20.67 -7.69 20.04
C PRO A 48 -19.59 -6.67 20.42
N ASN A 49 -18.87 -6.90 21.53
CA ASN A 49 -17.75 -6.04 21.94
C ASN A 49 -16.51 -6.20 21.03
N ASP A 50 -16.38 -7.26 20.24
CA ASP A 50 -15.24 -7.41 19.33
C ASP A 50 -15.53 -6.70 17.98
N GLN A 51 -16.78 -6.28 17.75
CA GLN A 51 -17.19 -5.61 16.51
C GLN A 51 -16.56 -4.22 16.39
N TRP A 52 -16.59 -3.42 17.45
CA TRP A 52 -16.00 -2.07 17.42
C TRP A 52 -14.49 -2.13 17.23
N GLU A 53 -13.82 -3.09 17.87
CA GLU A 53 -12.37 -3.27 17.73
C GLU A 53 -12.02 -3.67 16.29
N HIS A 54 -12.77 -4.60 15.69
CA HIS A 54 -12.55 -5.00 14.31
C HIS A 54 -12.77 -3.83 13.33
N ILE A 55 -13.85 -3.06 13.50
CA ILE A 55 -14.14 -1.87 12.69
C ILE A 55 -13.03 -0.83 12.84
N TYR A 56 -12.59 -0.56 14.06
CA TYR A 56 -11.51 0.38 14.33
C TYR A 56 -10.19 -0.08 13.68
N GLN A 57 -9.81 -1.36 13.85
CA GLN A 57 -8.60 -1.92 13.24
C GLN A 57 -8.68 -1.89 11.70
N ARG A 58 -9.84 -2.20 11.12
CA ARG A 58 -10.08 -2.10 9.68
C ARG A 58 -9.86 -0.68 9.18
N ASN A 59 -10.51 0.30 9.82
CA ASN A 59 -10.40 1.72 9.47
C ASN A 59 -8.96 2.21 9.58
N MET A 60 -8.28 1.92 10.70
CA MET A 60 -6.89 2.28 10.92
C MET A 60 -5.96 1.67 9.85
N VAL A 61 -6.11 0.39 9.53
CA VAL A 61 -5.30 -0.28 8.49
C VAL A 61 -5.56 0.33 7.12
N LYS A 62 -6.83 0.60 6.79
CA LYS A 62 -7.22 1.21 5.53
C LYS A 62 -6.62 2.61 5.39
N LEU A 63 -6.79 3.45 6.40
CA LEU A 63 -6.21 4.79 6.43
C LEU A 63 -4.68 4.75 6.34
N ALA A 64 -4.01 3.84 7.05
CA ALA A 64 -2.57 3.70 6.97
C ALA A 64 -2.10 3.32 5.54
N LEU A 65 -2.87 2.47 4.84
CA LEU A 65 -2.60 2.16 3.43
C LEU A 65 -2.78 3.39 2.52
N MET A 66 -3.80 4.21 2.77
CA MET A 66 -4.01 5.46 2.02
C MET A 66 -2.89 6.46 2.26
N VAL A 67 -2.45 6.63 3.51
CA VAL A 67 -1.30 7.47 3.88
C VAL A 67 -0.03 7.03 3.15
N LEU A 68 0.25 5.73 3.11
CA LEU A 68 1.41 5.21 2.37
C LEU A 68 1.33 5.52 0.88
N VAL A 69 0.17 5.30 0.25
CA VAL A 69 -0.04 5.62 -1.17
C VAL A 69 0.18 7.10 -1.44
N TYR A 70 -0.43 7.96 -0.61
CA TYR A 70 -0.30 9.41 -0.69
C TYR A 70 1.17 9.85 -0.57
N ALA A 71 1.86 9.38 0.47
CA ALA A 71 3.24 9.75 0.75
C ALA A 71 4.20 9.35 -0.39
N PHE A 72 3.95 8.21 -1.04
CA PHE A 72 4.74 7.77 -2.18
C PHE A 72 4.41 8.55 -3.46
N SER A 73 3.14 8.87 -3.71
CA SER A 73 2.76 9.66 -4.88
C SER A 73 3.29 11.09 -4.87
N GLU A 74 3.47 11.71 -3.69
CA GLU A 74 3.99 13.08 -3.57
C GLU A 74 5.50 13.21 -3.89
N ASP A 75 6.25 12.10 -4.00
CA ASP A 75 7.70 12.14 -4.21
C ASP A 75 8.08 12.40 -5.67
N ASP A 76 7.60 11.54 -6.57
CA ASP A 76 7.94 11.57 -8.00
C ASP A 76 6.73 11.27 -8.91
N ASP A 77 5.51 11.40 -8.37
CA ASP A 77 4.26 11.01 -9.01
C ASP A 77 4.23 9.53 -9.43
N GLN A 78 5.13 8.68 -8.94
CA GLN A 78 5.18 7.26 -9.27
C GLN A 78 5.28 6.44 -7.99
N ILE A 79 4.91 5.16 -8.08
CA ILE A 79 5.12 4.22 -6.99
C ILE A 79 6.20 3.24 -7.44
N SER A 80 7.37 3.35 -6.82
CA SER A 80 8.50 2.50 -7.13
C SER A 80 8.22 1.05 -6.72
N ARG A 81 9.01 0.12 -7.26
CA ARG A 81 8.92 -1.31 -6.88
C ARG A 81 9.14 -1.54 -5.39
N LYS A 82 9.95 -0.70 -4.73
CA LYS A 82 10.26 -0.83 -3.31
C LYS A 82 9.08 -0.37 -2.46
N GLU A 83 8.48 0.76 -2.80
CA GLU A 83 7.26 1.29 -2.17
C GLU A 83 6.08 0.34 -2.34
N TYR A 84 5.92 -0.19 -3.56
CA TYR A 84 4.91 -1.23 -3.82
C TYR A 84 5.12 -2.47 -2.94
N ALA A 85 6.37 -2.92 -2.77
CA ALA A 85 6.67 -4.07 -1.92
C ALA A 85 6.36 -3.79 -0.44
N LEU A 86 6.60 -2.57 0.04
CA LEU A 86 6.25 -2.15 1.41
C LEU A 86 4.74 -2.22 1.63
N VAL A 87 3.95 -1.65 0.72
CA VAL A 87 2.49 -1.68 0.84
C VAL A 87 1.96 -3.12 0.71
N LYS A 88 2.45 -3.90 -0.26
CA LYS A 88 2.06 -5.32 -0.41
C LYS A 88 2.35 -6.11 0.87
N SER A 89 3.48 -5.86 1.51
CA SER A 89 3.85 -6.49 2.79
C SER A 89 2.90 -6.08 3.91
N PHE A 90 2.66 -4.77 4.08
CA PHE A 90 1.75 -4.25 5.11
C PHE A 90 0.32 -4.76 4.93
N PHE A 91 -0.17 -4.78 3.70
CA PHE A 91 -1.49 -5.34 3.35
C PHE A 91 -1.60 -6.81 3.74
N LYS A 92 -0.58 -7.63 3.42
CA LYS A 92 -0.58 -9.06 3.77
C LYS A 92 -0.63 -9.28 5.28
N MET A 93 0.10 -8.49 6.06
CA MET A 93 0.12 -8.59 7.53
C MET A 93 -1.23 -8.24 8.17
N ASN A 94 -1.95 -7.28 7.58
CA ASN A 94 -3.22 -6.78 8.13
C ASN A 94 -4.46 -7.32 7.40
N ARG A 95 -4.29 -8.34 6.54
CA ARG A 95 -5.35 -8.89 5.67
C ARG A 95 -6.62 -9.26 6.42
N LYS A 96 -6.49 -9.75 7.66
CA LYS A 96 -7.60 -10.20 8.51
C LYS A 96 -8.61 -9.10 8.89
N TYR A 97 -8.21 -7.84 8.78
CA TYR A 97 -9.07 -6.70 9.09
C TYR A 97 -9.79 -6.13 7.85
N LEU A 98 -9.27 -6.42 6.65
CA LEU A 98 -9.73 -5.78 5.41
C LEU A 98 -10.73 -6.63 4.66
N PHE A 99 -11.85 -6.01 4.29
CA PHE A 99 -12.86 -6.63 3.43
C PHE A 99 -12.45 -6.57 1.96
N LYS A 100 -13.27 -7.16 1.11
CA LYS A 100 -13.03 -7.17 -0.34
C LYS A 100 -13.18 -5.77 -0.93
N GLU A 101 -14.14 -5.00 -0.44
CA GLU A 101 -14.40 -3.63 -0.90
C GLU A 101 -13.25 -2.70 -0.56
N ASP A 102 -12.68 -2.80 0.65
CA ASP A 102 -11.49 -2.00 1.03
C ASP A 102 -10.33 -2.30 0.09
N TYR A 103 -10.20 -3.56 -0.30
CA TYR A 103 -9.16 -3.98 -1.20
C TYR A 103 -9.34 -3.37 -2.60
N ASP A 104 -10.55 -3.42 -3.16
CA ASP A 104 -10.83 -2.83 -4.47
C ASP A 104 -10.61 -1.31 -4.44
N GLU A 105 -10.96 -0.65 -3.34
CA GLU A 105 -10.74 0.77 -3.12
C GLU A 105 -9.24 1.11 -3.06
N ILE A 106 -8.46 0.41 -2.22
CA ILE A 106 -7.02 0.60 -2.12
C ILE A 106 -6.35 0.35 -3.48
N LYS A 107 -6.78 -0.69 -4.21
CA LYS A 107 -6.26 -0.99 -5.54
C LYS A 107 -6.52 0.16 -6.52
N ASN A 108 -7.72 0.72 -6.50
CA ASN A 108 -8.04 1.87 -7.33
C ASN A 108 -7.17 3.08 -6.98
N LEU A 109 -6.96 3.35 -5.68
CA LEU A 109 -6.07 4.41 -5.22
C LEU A 109 -4.63 4.25 -5.73
N PHE A 110 -4.11 3.03 -5.79
CA PHE A 110 -2.79 2.76 -6.39
C PHE A 110 -2.71 3.10 -7.88
N GLN A 111 -3.83 3.06 -8.60
CA GLN A 111 -3.89 3.32 -10.04
C GLN A 111 -4.17 4.78 -10.36
N THR A 112 -5.12 5.38 -9.64
CA THR A 112 -5.54 6.77 -9.85
C THR A 112 -4.64 7.76 -9.15
N LYS A 113 -3.91 7.31 -8.12
CA LYS A 113 -3.25 8.14 -7.10
C LYS A 113 -4.29 8.90 -6.29
N LEU A 114 -3.88 9.38 -5.13
CA LEU A 114 -4.73 10.13 -4.22
C LEU A 114 -4.11 11.51 -4.05
N SER A 115 -4.80 12.57 -4.46
CA SER A 115 -4.36 13.92 -4.17
C SER A 115 -4.65 14.29 -2.71
N LYS A 116 -3.95 15.30 -2.19
CA LYS A 116 -4.19 15.83 -0.83
C LYS A 116 -5.66 16.21 -0.61
N HIS A 117 -6.28 16.87 -1.59
CA HIS A 117 -7.69 17.28 -1.52
C HIS A 117 -8.63 16.08 -1.47
N GLU A 118 -8.46 15.11 -2.38
CA GLU A 118 -9.28 13.89 -2.38
C GLU A 118 -9.13 13.08 -1.09
N PHE A 119 -7.94 13.09 -0.48
CA PHE A 119 -7.75 12.42 0.81
C PHE A 119 -8.50 13.14 1.93
N LEU A 120 -8.38 14.47 2.02
CA LEU A 120 -9.10 15.25 3.03
C LEU A 120 -10.62 15.13 2.86
N ASP A 121 -11.11 15.16 1.62
CA ASP A 121 -12.54 14.98 1.31
C ASP A 121 -13.01 13.57 1.68
N TYR A 122 -12.19 12.54 1.44
CA TYR A 122 -12.49 11.17 1.85
C TYR A 122 -12.61 11.06 3.37
N LEU A 123 -11.71 11.71 4.12
CA LEU A 123 -11.75 11.71 5.59
C LEU A 123 -13.03 12.36 6.11
N GLU A 124 -13.43 13.47 5.49
CA GLU A 124 -14.63 14.24 5.83
C GLU A 124 -15.92 13.47 5.52
N GLN A 125 -16.03 12.89 4.32
CA GLN A 125 -17.19 12.10 3.89
C GLN A 125 -17.41 10.83 4.75
N LYS A 126 -16.35 10.31 5.36
CA LYS A 126 -16.41 9.13 6.22
C LYS A 126 -16.47 9.47 7.71
N GLU A 127 -16.54 10.76 8.04
CA GLU A 127 -16.63 11.26 9.42
C GLU A 127 -15.52 10.72 10.33
N TYR A 128 -14.29 10.58 9.79
CA TYR A 128 -13.17 10.09 10.58
C TYR A 128 -12.70 11.15 11.58
N GLU A 129 -12.51 10.73 12.83
CA GLU A 129 -11.90 11.56 13.86
C GLU A 129 -10.40 11.78 13.62
N ALA A 130 -9.87 12.92 14.07
CA ALA A 130 -8.43 13.21 14.03
C ALA A 130 -7.59 12.15 14.77
N SER A 131 -8.12 11.58 15.84
CA SER A 131 -7.53 10.44 16.57
C SER A 131 -7.24 9.26 15.64
N SER A 132 -8.22 8.87 14.81
CA SER A 132 -8.13 7.76 13.88
C SER A 132 -7.10 7.99 12.78
N LEU A 133 -7.01 9.23 12.26
CA LEU A 133 -5.98 9.61 11.31
C LEU A 133 -4.59 9.57 11.96
N ASN A 134 -4.45 10.10 13.18
CA ASN A 134 -3.19 10.12 13.90
C ASN A 134 -2.64 8.70 14.16
N ASP A 135 -3.49 7.78 14.56
CA ASP A 135 -3.13 6.37 14.78
C ASP A 135 -2.70 5.69 13.47
N ALA A 136 -3.41 5.98 12.38
CA ALA A 136 -3.07 5.49 11.05
C ALA A 136 -1.72 6.05 10.55
N ILE A 137 -1.48 7.34 10.81
CA ILE A 137 -0.22 8.02 10.49
C ILE A 137 0.92 7.43 11.30
N GLU A 138 0.77 7.18 12.59
CA GLU A 138 1.82 6.55 13.40
C GLU A 138 2.19 5.17 12.85
N LYS A 139 1.17 4.38 12.48
CA LYS A 139 1.35 3.06 11.89
C LYS A 139 2.05 3.14 10.53
N ALA A 140 1.70 4.10 9.67
CA ALA A 140 2.36 4.33 8.38
C ALA A 140 3.81 4.82 8.57
N SER A 141 4.03 5.81 9.44
CA SER A 141 5.34 6.38 9.75
C SER A 141 6.32 5.33 10.27
N SER A 142 5.85 4.31 10.98
CA SER A 142 6.69 3.16 11.40
C SER A 142 7.35 2.43 10.23
N LEU A 143 6.71 2.41 9.05
CA LEU A 143 7.20 1.79 7.82
C LEU A 143 8.06 2.75 6.98
N LEU A 144 7.85 4.05 7.17
CA LEU A 144 8.53 5.12 6.45
C LEU A 144 9.80 5.60 7.16
N ARG A 145 10.12 5.09 8.36
CA ARG A 145 11.24 5.55 9.22
C ARG A 145 12.59 5.72 8.52
N SER A 146 12.85 4.96 7.45
CA SER A 146 14.09 5.06 6.68
C SER A 146 14.13 6.25 5.70
N SER A 147 13.02 6.96 5.50
CA SER A 147 12.88 8.05 4.54
C SER A 147 12.33 9.31 5.21
N GLY A 148 13.23 10.25 5.52
CA GLY A 148 12.85 11.55 6.09
C GLY A 148 11.92 12.36 5.19
N LYS A 149 12.02 12.18 3.85
CA LYS A 149 11.12 12.85 2.89
C LYS A 149 9.66 12.42 3.10
N TYR A 150 9.38 11.13 3.21
CA TYR A 150 8.01 10.65 3.40
C TYR A 150 7.44 11.03 4.76
N LEU A 151 8.28 11.11 5.80
CA LEU A 151 7.84 11.57 7.11
C LEU A 151 7.35 13.02 7.07
N LEU A 152 8.06 13.91 6.35
CA LEU A 152 7.63 15.29 6.17
C LEU A 152 6.28 15.39 5.46
N VAL A 153 6.07 14.62 4.37
CA VAL A 153 4.79 14.60 3.65
C VAL A 153 3.63 14.15 4.55
N VAL A 154 3.87 13.15 5.39
CA VAL A 154 2.86 12.64 6.32
C VAL A 154 2.59 13.64 7.46
N ASP A 155 3.62 14.32 7.95
CA ASP A 155 3.47 15.38 8.96
C ASP A 155 2.69 16.59 8.41
N GLU A 156 2.93 16.99 7.15
CA GLU A 156 2.17 18.05 6.47
C GLU A 156 0.69 17.66 6.28
N LEU A 157 0.42 16.40 5.95
CA LEU A 157 -0.95 15.87 5.89
C LEU A 157 -1.63 15.94 7.26
N LYS A 158 -0.91 15.56 8.32
CA LYS A 158 -1.40 15.62 9.70
C LYS A 158 -1.74 17.05 10.12
N GLN A 159 -0.87 18.01 9.82
CA GLN A 159 -1.11 19.42 10.13
C GLN A 159 -2.33 19.93 9.36
N ALA A 160 -2.43 19.66 8.06
CA ALA A 160 -3.54 20.10 7.23
C ALA A 160 -4.90 19.55 7.69
N PHE A 161 -4.95 18.37 8.30
CA PHE A 161 -6.17 17.83 8.88
C PHE A 161 -6.50 18.44 10.25
N ASN A 162 -5.50 18.69 11.10
CA ASN A 162 -5.71 19.24 12.45
C ASN A 162 -5.97 20.76 12.48
N GLU A 163 -5.58 21.49 11.43
CA GLU A 163 -5.82 22.94 11.28
C GLU A 163 -7.18 23.27 10.66
N LYS A 164 -7.95 22.25 10.25
CA LYS A 164 -9.32 22.35 9.74
C LYS A 164 -10.33 22.38 10.89
#